data_AF-E8T613-F1
#
_entry.id   AF-E8T613-F1
#
_cell.length_a   1.000
_cell.length_b   1.000
_cell.length_c   1.000
_cell.angle_alpha   90.00
_cell.angle_beta   90.00
_cell.angle_gamma   90.00
#
_symmetry.space_group_name_H-M   'P 1'
#
loop_
_entity.id
_entity.type
_entity.pdbx_description
1 polymer ?
#
loop_
_entity_poly.entity_id
_entity_poly.type
_entity_poly.pdbx_seq_one_letter_code
_entity_poly.pdbx_strand_id
1 'polypeptide(L)'
;MKKASLLLLIPALSASCALNPFASKEPQYTPPPVQSQEGVGIEKSKFHGVKNVVYYMKKAFSPVEGEVVLNSYDGYIIDVGREQGVSVGDRFISQSGAVLKITSVSKEYSTALPTLGKPVIGEKVQRLTFNRALFINFAGKKGLELYRELKKEVPSLNLAPYKEGEAFKEKFHLKYPSDFRRRVPVTQLTGYDGFIVVSDAGAAVYDATKKLIRLFPWEGTPVTSVTLSPGKNYKVVLDFKAHATSLFLKNLDSTPEPELLVTTENDVRVYRLIPNTLTVKKIYRFKNPLRGSYLFHTCPVTVNGQSAFVIDGFFQNSKSVRSGLFTIKQGKLVKLAESDLILSCFDENGDGVNDTVWGQKVSRISDKLFSKKVWKLKVQNGRFVKISRVNVPEGFQVTSAQLFKNHGKQFMAYYDLNYYFNVAQGTKIVWRSPIQIGASPNSLYWYSNDMMVSYYITPKPEPTDVDGDGNEEVYFSQNKNAVPGILRNIYTFDGGRILMLYYGAGGFDWEEATSPIYKLGGIEAFSYSPELDAFVAVFTSVSIFKPPRSKLLIIKPKE
;
A
#
# COMPACT_ATOMS: atom_id res chain seq x y z
N MET A 1 -26.80 -48.54 62.02
CA MET A 1 -25.86 -48.09 63.07
C MET A 1 -24.46 -48.01 62.48
N LYS A 2 -23.79 -46.86 62.68
CA LYS A 2 -22.32 -46.62 62.70
C LYS A 2 -21.56 -46.90 61.38
N LYS A 3 -21.10 -45.84 60.70
CA LYS A 3 -19.79 -45.13 60.87
C LYS A 3 -18.62 -46.02 60.41
N ALA A 4 -17.55 -45.56 59.77
CA ALA A 4 -17.12 -44.29 59.18
C ALA A 4 -15.67 -44.54 58.71
N SER A 5 -15.21 -43.83 57.67
CA SER A 5 -13.80 -43.44 57.42
C SER A 5 -12.79 -44.61 57.19
N LEU A 6 -11.61 -44.49 56.57
CA LEU A 6 -10.76 -43.37 56.18
C LEU A 6 -9.62 -43.93 55.27
N LEU A 7 -9.12 -43.08 54.36
CA LEU A 7 -7.72 -42.94 53.89
C LEU A 7 -7.03 -43.96 52.92
N LEU A 8 -6.66 -43.39 51.75
CA LEU A 8 -5.33 -43.35 51.08
C LEU A 8 -4.45 -44.61 51.00
N LEU A 9 -4.06 -44.98 49.76
CA LEU A 9 -2.65 -45.14 49.38
C LEU A 9 -2.47 -45.31 47.85
N ILE A 10 -1.62 -44.43 47.31
CA ILE A 10 -0.98 -44.52 45.99
C ILE A 10 0.06 -45.66 46.01
N PRO A 11 0.29 -46.36 44.88
CA PRO A 11 1.63 -46.77 44.54
C PRO A 11 2.09 -46.12 43.24
N ALA A 12 3.27 -45.53 43.35
CA ALA A 12 4.12 -45.13 42.26
C ALA A 12 4.50 -46.33 41.39
N LEU A 13 4.48 -46.16 40.07
CA LEU A 13 5.30 -46.93 39.15
C LEU A 13 6.32 -45.99 38.54
N SER A 14 7.55 -46.20 38.98
CA SER A 14 8.78 -45.58 38.54
C SER A 14 9.24 -46.18 37.20
N ALA A 15 9.81 -45.28 36.39
CA ALA A 15 10.93 -45.46 35.48
C ALA A 15 10.88 -46.55 34.40
N SER A 16 10.80 -46.10 33.14
CA SER A 16 11.73 -46.58 32.11
C SER A 16 12.10 -45.42 31.19
N CYS A 17 13.39 -45.11 31.20
CA CYS A 17 14.08 -44.07 30.47
C CYS A 17 13.93 -44.24 28.95
N ALA A 18 13.56 -43.17 28.26
CA ALA A 18 13.94 -42.96 26.86
C ALA A 18 14.77 -41.67 26.81
N LEU A 19 16.09 -41.87 26.75
CA LEU A 19 17.10 -40.85 26.48
C LEU A 19 16.83 -40.25 25.10
N ASN A 20 16.49 -38.97 25.06
CA ASN A 20 16.46 -38.16 23.85
C ASN A 20 17.87 -37.57 23.66
N PRO A 21 18.69 -38.03 22.68
CA PRO A 21 20.08 -37.60 22.56
C PRO A 21 20.24 -36.27 21.79
N PHE A 22 19.15 -35.51 21.60
CA PHE A 22 19.18 -34.21 20.91
C PHE A 22 18.69 -33.04 21.79
N ALA A 23 19.01 -33.04 23.08
CA ALA A 23 18.92 -31.84 23.91
C ALA A 23 20.19 -30.98 23.75
N SER A 24 20.48 -30.54 22.51
CA SER A 24 21.32 -29.36 22.32
C SER A 24 20.51 -28.17 22.82
N LYS A 25 20.93 -27.57 23.93
CA LYS A 25 20.46 -26.24 24.33
C LYS A 25 20.59 -25.33 23.11
N GLU A 26 19.48 -24.95 22.50
CA GLU A 26 19.48 -23.87 21.52
C GLU A 26 20.16 -22.68 22.22
N PRO A 27 21.21 -22.09 21.64
CA PRO A 27 21.79 -20.88 22.19
C PRO A 27 20.64 -19.87 22.29
N GLN A 28 20.31 -19.50 23.53
CA GLN A 28 19.33 -18.48 23.80
C GLN A 28 19.95 -17.17 23.31
N TYR A 29 19.70 -16.85 22.04
CA TYR A 29 20.08 -15.59 21.46
C TYR A 29 19.19 -14.53 22.09
N THR A 30 19.71 -13.88 23.13
CA THR A 30 19.24 -12.56 23.51
C THR A 30 19.78 -11.64 22.42
N PRO A 31 18.97 -11.19 21.44
CA PRO A 31 19.44 -10.14 20.55
C PRO A 31 19.97 -9.00 21.43
N PRO A 32 21.13 -8.39 21.10
CA PRO A 32 21.47 -7.13 21.73
C PRO A 32 20.25 -6.24 21.63
N PRO A 33 19.91 -5.45 22.67
CA PRO A 33 18.77 -4.56 22.60
C PRO A 33 18.88 -3.80 21.29
N VAL A 34 17.97 -4.12 20.36
CA VAL A 34 17.88 -3.42 19.09
C VAL A 34 17.44 -2.05 19.53
N GLN A 35 18.40 -1.16 19.72
CA GLN A 35 18.14 0.26 19.76
C GLN A 35 17.30 0.49 18.52
N SER A 36 16.02 0.77 18.74
CA SER A 36 15.09 1.15 17.70
C SER A 36 15.80 2.25 16.93
N GLN A 37 16.25 1.92 15.72
CA GLN A 37 16.71 2.92 14.78
C GLN A 37 15.45 3.68 14.34
N GLU A 38 14.88 4.49 15.25
CA GLU A 38 14.13 5.69 14.90
C GLU A 38 15.03 6.42 13.92
N GLY A 39 14.58 6.65 12.67
CA GLY A 39 15.36 7.20 11.55
C GLY A 39 16.62 7.92 12.00
N VAL A 40 17.73 7.16 12.08
CA VAL A 40 18.86 7.55 12.94
C VAL A 40 19.60 8.69 12.26
N GLY A 41 19.48 9.90 12.83
CA GLY A 41 20.46 10.96 12.66
C GLY A 41 19.98 12.30 12.12
N ILE A 42 18.70 12.48 11.80
CA ILE A 42 18.21 13.82 11.42
C ILE A 42 17.77 14.55 12.68
N GLU A 43 18.57 15.52 13.13
CA GLU A 43 18.17 16.42 14.22
C GLU A 43 16.79 17.03 13.93
N LYS A 44 15.90 16.92 14.92
CA LYS A 44 14.59 17.56 14.86
C LYS A 44 14.78 19.07 14.83
N SER A 45 14.33 19.67 13.74
CA SER A 45 14.28 21.10 13.58
C SER A 45 13.28 21.70 14.57
N LYS A 46 13.59 22.90 15.08
CA LYS A 46 12.63 23.74 15.81
C LYS A 46 11.73 24.56 14.89
N PHE A 47 11.93 24.45 13.58
CA PHE A 47 11.18 25.20 12.58
C PHE A 47 9.92 24.47 12.17
N HIS A 48 8.95 25.24 11.69
CA HIS A 48 7.65 24.79 11.21
C HIS A 48 7.36 25.43 9.84
N GLY A 49 6.41 24.87 9.08
CA GLY A 49 6.03 25.41 7.77
C GLY A 49 7.19 25.52 6.76
N VAL A 50 7.23 26.65 6.03
CA VAL A 50 8.24 26.89 4.97
C VAL A 50 9.67 26.80 5.51
N LYS A 51 9.92 27.38 6.68
CA LYS A 51 11.25 27.36 7.31
C LYS A 51 11.73 25.94 7.62
N ASN A 52 10.82 25.03 7.98
CA ASN A 52 11.16 23.63 8.20
C ASN A 52 11.64 22.96 6.91
N VAL A 53 10.88 23.13 5.83
CA VAL A 53 11.22 22.57 4.51
C VAL A 53 12.55 23.13 4.02
N VAL A 54 12.74 24.46 4.07
CA VAL A 54 13.98 25.13 3.64
C VAL A 54 15.18 24.64 4.46
N TYR A 55 15.05 24.54 5.79
CA TYR A 55 16.12 24.04 6.66
C TYR A 55 16.60 22.65 6.22
N TYR A 56 15.66 21.73 6.00
CA TYR A 56 16.00 20.37 5.64
C TYR A 56 16.46 20.22 4.19
N MET A 57 15.86 20.96 3.24
CA MET A 57 16.31 20.96 1.85
C MET A 57 17.71 21.56 1.72
N LYS A 58 18.03 22.61 2.49
CA LYS A 58 19.40 23.16 2.56
C LYS A 58 20.38 22.06 2.95
N LYS A 59 20.13 21.35 4.05
CA LYS A 59 20.99 20.24 4.49
C LYS A 59 21.08 19.10 3.46
N ALA A 60 19.97 18.74 2.83
CA ALA A 60 19.90 17.63 1.89
C ALA A 60 20.52 17.91 0.52
N PHE A 61 20.53 19.17 0.07
CA PHE A 61 20.99 19.56 -1.27
C PHE A 61 22.19 20.50 -1.27
N SER A 62 22.78 20.79 -0.10
CA SER A 62 24.10 21.40 -0.05
C SER A 62 25.12 20.56 -0.83
N PRO A 63 26.05 21.15 -1.57
CA PRO A 63 27.18 20.41 -2.11
C PRO A 63 27.92 19.71 -0.97
N VAL A 64 28.23 18.43 -1.14
CA VAL A 64 29.09 17.67 -0.23
C VAL A 64 30.13 17.00 -1.10
N GLU A 65 31.39 17.28 -0.81
CA GLU A 65 32.53 16.65 -1.48
C GLU A 65 33.21 15.72 -0.49
N GLY A 66 33.68 14.59 -0.99
CA GLY A 66 34.43 13.61 -0.25
C GLY A 66 35.43 12.90 -1.15
N GLU A 67 36.00 11.84 -0.62
CA GLU A 67 37.00 11.00 -1.25
C GLU A 67 36.67 9.54 -0.96
N VAL A 68 36.82 8.68 -1.98
CA VAL A 68 36.72 7.23 -1.80
C VAL A 68 37.98 6.77 -1.08
N VAL A 69 37.88 6.52 0.22
CA VAL A 69 39.04 6.17 1.06
C VAL A 69 39.33 4.69 1.12
N LEU A 70 38.33 3.84 0.89
CA LEU A 70 38.50 2.39 0.94
C LEU A 70 37.51 1.69 0.00
N ASN A 71 37.97 0.59 -0.60
CA ASN A 71 37.08 -0.40 -1.20
C ASN A 71 37.01 -1.62 -0.27
N SER A 72 35.82 -1.94 0.23
CA SER A 72 35.56 -3.05 1.15
C SER A 72 34.58 -4.05 0.52
N TYR A 73 34.43 -5.22 1.14
CA TYR A 73 33.45 -6.21 0.70
C TYR A 73 32.00 -5.67 0.70
N ASP A 74 31.67 -4.78 1.64
CA ASP A 74 30.34 -4.20 1.80
C ASP A 74 30.11 -2.94 0.94
N GLY A 75 31.12 -2.53 0.15
CA GLY A 75 31.08 -1.34 -0.72
C GLY A 75 32.26 -0.39 -0.53
N TYR A 76 32.17 0.78 -1.16
CA TYR A 76 33.13 1.87 -1.05
C TYR A 76 32.88 2.71 0.19
N ILE A 77 33.92 3.02 0.95
CA ILE A 77 33.85 3.99 2.03
C ILE A 77 34.18 5.37 1.48
N ILE A 78 33.34 6.34 1.80
CA ILE A 78 33.54 7.75 1.49
C ILE A 78 33.72 8.50 2.82
N ASP A 79 34.71 9.39 2.90
CA ASP A 79 35.06 10.20 4.09
C ASP A 79 34.06 11.34 4.42
N VAL A 80 32.79 11.11 4.10
CA VAL A 80 31.68 12.00 4.44
C VAL A 80 30.62 11.21 5.17
N GLY A 81 30.15 11.74 6.28
CA GLY A 81 29.17 11.10 7.15
C GLY A 81 28.02 12.03 7.52
N ARG A 82 27.37 11.68 8.63
CA ARG A 82 26.19 12.38 9.14
C ARG A 82 26.47 13.85 9.48
N GLU A 83 27.67 14.16 9.95
CA GLU A 83 28.05 15.54 10.31
C GLU A 83 28.05 16.47 9.09
N GLN A 84 28.45 15.94 7.94
CA GLN A 84 28.40 16.61 6.64
C GLN A 84 27.00 16.58 6.01
N GLY A 85 26.01 16.01 6.69
CA GLY A 85 24.62 15.96 6.22
C GLY A 85 24.35 14.85 5.20
N VAL A 86 25.19 13.82 5.14
CA VAL A 86 24.97 12.63 4.31
C VAL A 86 23.88 11.75 4.92
N SER A 87 23.03 11.17 4.07
CA SER A 87 21.96 10.25 4.46
C SER A 87 21.96 8.98 3.62
N VAL A 88 21.41 7.90 4.17
CA VAL A 88 21.18 6.66 3.40
C VAL A 88 20.31 6.97 2.18
N GLY A 89 20.73 6.47 1.01
CA GLY A 89 20.10 6.71 -0.28
C GLY A 89 20.64 7.91 -1.06
N ASP A 90 21.45 8.79 -0.45
CA ASP A 90 22.13 9.86 -1.18
C ASP A 90 23.00 9.27 -2.30
N ARG A 91 23.17 10.00 -3.40
CA ARG A 91 24.01 9.59 -4.54
C ARG A 91 25.21 10.50 -4.67
N PHE A 92 26.35 9.91 -5.00
CA PHE A 92 27.60 10.61 -5.26
C PHE A 92 28.09 10.26 -6.66
N ILE A 93 28.68 11.23 -7.36
CA ILE A 93 29.38 11.02 -8.62
C ILE A 93 30.88 11.23 -8.41
N SER A 94 31.68 10.31 -8.93
CA SER A 94 33.13 10.36 -8.85
C SER A 94 33.74 11.11 -10.05
N GLN A 95 35.01 11.50 -9.97
CA GLN A 95 35.72 12.19 -11.07
C GLN A 95 35.74 11.40 -12.39
N SER A 96 35.78 10.08 -12.32
CA SER A 96 35.70 9.12 -13.43
C SER A 96 34.26 8.88 -13.92
N GLY A 97 33.27 9.49 -13.29
CA GLY A 97 31.86 9.37 -13.64
C GLY A 97 31.14 8.18 -13.02
N ALA A 98 31.75 7.48 -12.04
CA ALA A 98 31.05 6.42 -11.32
C ALA A 98 29.99 7.01 -10.39
N VAL A 99 28.82 6.36 -10.31
CA VAL A 99 27.71 6.79 -9.46
C VAL A 99 27.57 5.84 -8.28
N LEU A 100 27.70 6.36 -7.07
CA LEU A 100 27.67 5.64 -5.81
C LEU A 100 26.38 5.96 -5.04
N LYS A 101 25.68 4.95 -4.52
CA LYS A 101 24.49 5.10 -3.65
C LYS A 101 24.87 4.75 -2.22
N ILE A 102 24.67 5.68 -1.28
CA ILE A 102 24.92 5.47 0.14
C ILE A 102 23.98 4.39 0.69
N THR A 103 24.54 3.35 1.29
CA THR A 103 23.79 2.24 1.93
C THR A 103 23.82 2.31 3.45
N SER A 104 24.88 2.89 4.03
CA SER A 104 24.99 3.13 5.47
C SER A 104 25.73 4.43 5.75
N VAL A 105 25.43 5.06 6.89
CA VAL A 105 26.01 6.36 7.28
C VAL A 105 26.46 6.31 8.74
N SER A 106 27.76 6.49 8.92
CA SER A 106 28.41 6.71 10.22
C SER A 106 28.53 8.22 10.50
N LYS A 107 29.13 8.58 11.64
CA LYS A 107 29.31 9.98 12.03
C LYS A 107 30.16 10.77 11.02
N GLU A 108 31.30 10.20 10.65
CA GLU A 108 32.35 10.86 9.85
C GLU A 108 32.54 10.24 8.46
N TYR A 109 31.97 9.06 8.19
CA TYR A 109 32.09 8.37 6.91
C TYR A 109 30.77 7.68 6.52
N SER A 110 30.68 7.22 5.28
CA SER A 110 29.54 6.47 4.76
C SER A 110 29.99 5.30 3.90
N THR A 111 29.21 4.22 3.86
CA THR A 111 29.41 3.12 2.92
C THR A 111 28.47 3.31 1.73
N ALA A 112 28.98 3.10 0.51
CA ALA A 112 28.27 3.29 -0.72
C ALA A 112 28.48 2.12 -1.70
N LEU A 113 27.45 1.76 -2.45
CA LEU A 113 27.54 0.79 -3.52
C LEU A 113 27.59 1.47 -4.88
N PRO A 114 28.41 0.99 -5.83
CA PRO A 114 28.40 1.50 -7.19
C PRO A 114 27.10 1.08 -7.87
N THR A 115 26.40 2.06 -8.42
CA THR A 115 25.23 1.88 -9.30
C THR A 115 25.60 2.01 -10.76
N LEU A 116 26.70 2.71 -11.06
CA LEU A 116 27.29 2.84 -12.39
C LEU A 116 28.80 3.01 -12.25
N GLY A 117 29.59 2.34 -13.09
CA GLY A 117 31.05 2.45 -13.08
C GLY A 117 31.71 1.84 -11.84
N LYS A 118 33.02 2.04 -11.72
CA LYS A 118 33.84 1.59 -10.59
C LYS A 118 34.82 2.72 -10.22
N PRO A 119 34.62 3.43 -9.10
CA PRO A 119 35.56 4.45 -8.69
C PRO A 119 36.85 3.81 -8.17
N VAL A 120 37.92 4.61 -8.15
CA VAL A 120 39.24 4.25 -7.63
C VAL A 120 39.41 4.83 -6.22
N ILE A 121 40.22 4.18 -5.38
CA ILE A 121 40.59 4.73 -4.07
C ILE A 121 41.40 6.03 -4.28
N GLY A 122 41.11 7.06 -3.48
CA GLY A 122 41.68 8.40 -3.61
C GLY A 122 40.89 9.32 -4.54
N GLU A 123 39.86 8.81 -5.21
CA GLU A 123 39.07 9.59 -6.15
C GLU A 123 38.10 10.52 -5.42
N LYS A 124 38.06 11.79 -5.83
CA LYS A 124 37.07 12.73 -5.30
C LYS A 124 35.68 12.36 -5.78
N VAL A 125 34.73 12.51 -4.88
CA VAL A 125 33.31 12.31 -5.15
C VAL A 125 32.52 13.51 -4.70
N GLN A 126 31.46 13.82 -5.43
CA GLN A 126 30.56 14.92 -5.11
C GLN A 126 29.14 14.39 -5.03
N ARG A 127 28.38 14.85 -4.03
CA ARG A 127 26.95 14.53 -3.92
C ARG A 127 26.25 15.03 -5.19
N LEU A 128 25.58 14.11 -5.87
CA LEU A 128 24.83 14.39 -7.08
C LEU A 128 23.67 15.33 -6.74
N THR A 129 23.63 16.47 -7.41
CA THR A 129 22.59 17.48 -7.31
C THR A 129 21.83 17.58 -8.63
N PHE A 130 20.71 18.31 -8.64
CA PHE A 130 19.97 18.54 -9.87
C PHE A 130 20.68 19.59 -10.72
N ASN A 131 20.91 19.30 -12.00
CA ASN A 131 21.31 20.31 -12.96
C ASN A 131 20.19 21.32 -13.18
N ARG A 132 18.93 20.85 -13.17
CA ARG A 132 17.75 21.70 -13.29
C ARG A 132 16.53 21.03 -12.67
N ALA A 133 16.01 21.62 -11.60
CA ALA A 133 14.81 21.11 -10.92
C ALA A 133 13.55 21.92 -11.26
N LEU A 134 12.48 21.25 -11.70
CA LEU A 134 11.18 21.87 -11.93
C LEU A 134 10.40 21.96 -10.60
N PHE A 135 9.89 23.14 -10.27
CA PHE A 135 9.08 23.37 -9.07
C PHE A 135 7.60 23.44 -9.42
N ILE A 136 6.79 22.50 -8.94
CA ILE A 136 5.37 22.34 -9.26
C ILE A 136 4.53 22.61 -8.01
N ASN A 137 3.74 23.69 -8.02
CA ASN A 137 3.03 24.15 -6.82
C ASN A 137 1.54 23.81 -6.81
N PHE A 138 1.09 23.09 -5.79
CA PHE A 138 -0.31 22.85 -5.44
C PHE A 138 -0.71 23.49 -4.09
N ALA A 139 0.23 23.99 -3.30
CA ALA A 139 0.02 24.61 -1.98
C ALA A 139 -0.26 26.13 -2.04
N GLY A 140 -0.57 26.66 -3.23
CA GLY A 140 -0.93 28.07 -3.44
C GLY A 140 0.14 29.05 -2.93
N LYS A 141 -0.27 30.04 -2.12
CA LYS A 141 0.63 31.10 -1.60
C LYS A 141 1.80 30.53 -0.81
N LYS A 142 1.57 29.47 -0.02
CA LYS A 142 2.60 28.84 0.81
C LYS A 142 3.69 28.18 -0.04
N GLY A 143 3.32 27.56 -1.15
CA GLY A 143 4.30 27.01 -2.09
C GLY A 143 5.07 28.08 -2.87
N LEU A 144 4.46 29.22 -3.18
CA LEU A 144 5.16 30.36 -3.78
C LEU A 144 6.18 30.98 -2.82
N GLU A 145 5.84 31.08 -1.55
CA GLU A 145 6.79 31.48 -0.48
C GLU A 145 7.96 30.50 -0.42
N LEU A 146 7.69 29.19 -0.39
CA LEU A 146 8.72 28.16 -0.40
C LEU A 146 9.65 28.27 -1.61
N TYR A 147 9.11 28.48 -2.81
CA TYR A 147 9.94 28.67 -4.02
C TYR A 147 10.95 29.82 -3.85
N ARG A 148 10.49 30.97 -3.32
CA ARG A 148 11.33 32.15 -3.13
C ARG A 148 12.43 31.90 -2.12
N GLU A 149 12.09 31.27 -0.99
CA GLU A 149 13.06 30.94 0.06
C GLU A 149 14.07 29.89 -0.42
N LEU A 150 13.64 28.84 -1.13
CA LEU A 150 14.56 27.84 -1.69
C LEU A 150 15.50 28.44 -2.73
N LYS A 151 15.00 29.31 -3.62
CA LYS A 151 15.84 29.98 -4.62
C LYS A 151 16.92 30.87 -3.98
N LYS A 152 16.64 31.43 -2.80
CA LYS A 152 17.56 32.26 -2.03
C LYS A 152 18.54 31.44 -1.18
N GLU A 153 18.02 30.47 -0.44
CA GLU A 153 18.76 29.76 0.63
C GLU A 153 19.42 28.46 0.15
N VAL A 154 18.96 27.90 -0.98
CA VAL A 154 19.42 26.61 -1.53
C VAL A 154 19.67 26.74 -3.05
N PRO A 155 20.61 27.61 -3.49
CA PRO A 155 20.87 27.85 -4.91
C PRO A 155 21.33 26.59 -5.66
N SER A 156 21.91 25.61 -4.96
CA SER A 156 22.35 24.31 -5.51
C SER A 156 21.21 23.43 -6.04
N LEU A 157 19.94 23.76 -5.77
CA LEU A 157 18.80 23.05 -6.37
C LEU A 157 18.60 23.40 -7.85
N ASN A 158 19.22 24.47 -8.35
CA ASN A 158 19.07 24.93 -9.73
C ASN A 158 17.59 25.00 -10.18
N LEU A 159 16.76 25.68 -9.38
CA LEU A 159 15.33 25.76 -9.61
C LEU A 159 15.01 26.49 -10.93
N ALA A 160 14.21 25.84 -11.77
CA ALA A 160 13.62 26.45 -12.95
C ALA A 160 12.75 27.68 -12.58
N PRO A 161 12.51 28.61 -13.52
CA PRO A 161 11.55 29.69 -13.33
C PRO A 161 10.18 29.18 -12.88
N TYR A 162 9.59 29.80 -11.85
CA TYR A 162 8.30 29.38 -11.28
C TYR A 162 7.18 29.22 -12.32
N LYS A 163 7.16 30.10 -13.34
CA LYS A 163 6.17 30.05 -14.44
C LYS A 163 6.23 28.76 -15.25
N GLU A 164 7.40 28.13 -15.38
CA GLU A 164 7.52 26.85 -16.09
C GLU A 164 6.77 25.74 -15.36
N GLY A 165 6.76 25.73 -14.03
CA GLY A 165 6.00 24.78 -13.22
C GLY A 165 4.48 24.93 -13.37
N GLU A 166 3.98 26.17 -13.45
CA GLU A 166 2.55 26.42 -13.72
C GLU A 166 2.17 26.02 -15.14
N ALA A 167 2.98 26.39 -16.15
CA ALA A 167 2.77 25.97 -17.53
C ALA A 167 2.79 24.44 -17.68
N PHE A 168 3.65 23.77 -16.92
CA PHE A 168 3.70 22.30 -16.86
C PHE A 168 2.40 21.70 -16.30
N LYS A 169 1.85 22.27 -15.21
CA LYS A 169 0.55 21.83 -14.67
C LYS A 169 -0.57 22.00 -15.70
N GLU A 170 -0.60 23.13 -16.40
CA GLU A 170 -1.59 23.40 -17.44
C GLU A 170 -1.47 22.40 -18.59
N LYS A 171 -0.26 22.18 -19.10
CA LYS A 171 0.04 21.23 -20.19
C LYS A 171 -0.47 19.82 -19.91
N PHE A 172 -0.29 19.33 -18.68
CA PHE A 172 -0.69 17.98 -18.28
C PHE A 172 -2.03 17.92 -17.53
N HIS A 173 -2.74 19.05 -17.43
CA HIS A 173 -4.00 19.17 -16.70
C HIS A 173 -3.92 18.62 -15.27
N LEU A 174 -2.82 18.92 -14.56
CA LEU A 174 -2.59 18.45 -13.19
C LEU A 174 -3.47 19.21 -12.21
N LYS A 175 -4.38 18.51 -11.55
CA LYS A 175 -5.29 19.07 -10.54
C LYS A 175 -4.80 18.79 -9.12
N TYR A 176 -4.13 17.64 -8.93
CA TYR A 176 -3.65 17.17 -7.64
C TYR A 176 -2.15 16.87 -7.70
N PRO A 177 -1.42 16.92 -6.57
CA PRO A 177 -0.01 16.54 -6.50
C PRO A 177 0.28 15.14 -7.07
N SER A 178 -0.60 14.18 -6.79
CA SER A 178 -0.48 12.79 -7.26
C SER A 178 -0.65 12.64 -8.77
N ASP A 179 -1.24 13.63 -9.46
CA ASP A 179 -1.35 13.62 -10.93
C ASP A 179 0.03 13.68 -11.58
N PHE A 180 1.05 14.26 -10.93
CA PHE A 180 2.42 14.26 -11.47
C PHE A 180 2.90 12.82 -11.76
N ARG A 181 2.77 11.93 -10.77
CA ARG A 181 3.16 10.52 -10.92
C ARG A 181 2.23 9.77 -11.88
N ARG A 182 0.93 10.05 -11.85
CA ARG A 182 -0.08 9.27 -12.59
C ARG A 182 -0.27 9.67 -14.05
N ARG A 183 -0.07 10.94 -14.40
CA ARG A 183 -0.52 11.49 -15.70
C ARG A 183 0.60 11.91 -16.63
N VAL A 184 1.80 12.15 -16.10
CA VAL A 184 2.88 12.76 -16.89
C VAL A 184 3.84 11.70 -17.42
N PRO A 185 3.89 11.35 -18.71
CA PRO A 185 4.78 10.27 -19.12
C PRO A 185 6.26 10.58 -18.83
N VAL A 186 7.05 9.59 -18.38
CA VAL A 186 8.49 9.79 -18.07
C VAL A 186 9.23 10.32 -19.30
N THR A 187 8.83 9.88 -20.50
CA THR A 187 9.35 10.36 -21.79
C THR A 187 9.13 11.85 -22.05
N GLN A 188 8.22 12.51 -21.34
CA GLN A 188 7.94 13.94 -21.46
C GLN A 188 8.57 14.78 -20.34
N LEU A 189 9.37 14.18 -19.46
CA LEU A 189 10.12 14.86 -18.40
C LEU A 189 11.45 15.46 -18.88
N THR A 190 11.64 15.57 -20.21
CA THR A 190 12.87 16.09 -20.82
C THR A 190 13.19 17.51 -20.35
N GLY A 191 14.47 17.78 -20.08
CA GLY A 191 14.97 19.12 -19.74
C GLY A 191 15.05 19.39 -18.23
N TYR A 192 14.58 18.48 -17.38
CA TYR A 192 14.74 18.53 -15.94
C TYR A 192 15.23 17.18 -15.43
N ASP A 193 16.09 17.20 -14.41
CA ASP A 193 16.57 15.99 -13.74
C ASP A 193 16.07 15.87 -12.29
N GLY A 194 15.34 16.88 -11.81
CA GLY A 194 14.61 16.88 -10.54
C GLY A 194 13.24 17.52 -10.64
N PHE A 195 12.31 17.04 -9.84
CA PHE A 195 10.95 17.57 -9.75
C PHE A 195 10.56 17.78 -8.28
N ILE A 196 10.18 18.99 -7.93
CA ILE A 196 9.75 19.35 -6.57
C ILE A 196 8.25 19.64 -6.62
N VAL A 197 7.45 18.67 -6.19
CA VAL A 197 5.99 18.77 -6.13
C VAL A 197 5.57 19.20 -4.74
N VAL A 198 4.97 20.39 -4.63
CA VAL A 198 4.61 21.01 -3.36
C VAL A 198 3.11 20.95 -3.11
N SER A 199 2.71 20.40 -1.97
CA SER A 199 1.32 20.22 -1.54
C SER A 199 1.13 20.66 -0.08
N ASP A 200 -0.07 20.52 0.50
CA ASP A 200 -0.23 20.84 1.94
C ASP A 200 0.40 19.79 2.86
N ALA A 201 0.97 18.70 2.34
CA ALA A 201 1.81 17.78 3.11
C ALA A 201 3.27 18.28 3.22
N GLY A 202 3.77 19.02 2.21
CA GLY A 202 5.16 19.49 2.15
C GLY A 202 5.68 19.60 0.73
N ALA A 203 6.99 19.38 0.54
CA ALA A 203 7.64 19.30 -0.76
C ALA A 203 8.16 17.88 -1.01
N ALA A 204 7.58 17.19 -1.98
CA ALA A 204 8.06 15.89 -2.45
C ALA A 204 9.06 16.10 -3.60
N VAL A 205 10.23 15.47 -3.50
CA VAL A 205 11.29 15.57 -4.50
C VAL A 205 11.42 14.24 -5.23
N TYR A 206 11.30 14.30 -6.55
CA TYR A 206 11.40 13.15 -7.45
C TYR A 206 12.58 13.33 -8.41
N ASP A 207 13.15 12.22 -8.88
CA ASP A 207 14.11 12.23 -9.99
C ASP A 207 13.41 12.24 -11.36
N ALA A 208 14.19 12.24 -12.44
CA ALA A 208 13.70 12.17 -13.82
C ALA A 208 12.88 10.91 -14.15
N THR A 209 12.96 9.87 -13.31
CA THR A 209 12.17 8.62 -13.45
C THR A 209 10.92 8.62 -12.56
N LYS A 210 10.58 9.77 -11.95
CA LYS A 210 9.48 9.94 -10.98
C LYS A 210 9.65 9.11 -9.71
N LYS A 211 10.84 8.59 -9.42
CA LYS A 211 11.11 7.92 -8.16
C LYS A 211 11.17 8.97 -7.05
N LEU A 212 10.43 8.75 -5.96
CA LEU A 212 10.47 9.65 -4.81
C LEU A 212 11.84 9.55 -4.14
N ILE A 213 12.62 10.62 -4.21
CA ILE A 213 13.89 10.74 -3.50
C ILE A 213 13.60 11.02 -2.02
N ARG A 214 12.83 12.08 -1.74
CA ARG A 214 12.57 12.54 -0.37
C ARG A 214 11.34 13.44 -0.30
N LEU A 215 10.53 13.27 0.74
CA LEU A 215 9.46 14.17 1.15
C LEU A 215 9.94 15.03 2.30
N PHE A 216 9.84 16.34 2.13
CA PHE A 216 10.15 17.37 3.12
C PHE A 216 8.83 17.93 3.66
N PRO A 217 8.35 17.44 4.81
CA PRO A 217 7.06 17.88 5.33
C PRO A 217 7.14 19.31 5.86
N TRP A 218 5.99 19.99 5.90
CA TRP A 218 5.90 21.26 6.64
C TRP A 218 6.25 21.10 8.11
N GLU A 219 5.95 19.93 8.67
CA GLU A 219 6.11 19.62 10.09
C GLU A 219 6.90 18.32 10.29
N GLY A 220 7.95 18.35 11.10
CA GLY A 220 8.79 17.19 11.41
C GLY A 220 9.94 16.96 10.44
N THR A 221 10.56 15.79 10.51
CA THR A 221 11.77 15.44 9.74
C THR A 221 11.42 14.91 8.34
N PRO A 222 12.32 15.09 7.34
CA PRO A 222 12.14 14.51 6.02
C PRO A 222 12.05 13.00 6.06
N VAL A 223 11.33 12.43 5.11
CA VAL A 223 11.27 10.98 4.88
C VAL A 223 11.64 10.66 3.45
N THR A 224 12.47 9.62 3.25
CA THR A 224 12.66 9.05 1.93
C THR A 224 11.51 8.07 1.63
N SER A 225 11.44 7.53 0.41
CA SER A 225 10.71 6.28 0.14
C SER A 225 10.89 5.31 1.32
N VAL A 226 9.79 4.70 1.81
CA VAL A 226 9.70 3.95 3.08
C VAL A 226 11.06 3.42 3.58
N THR A 227 11.76 4.19 4.42
CA THR A 227 12.99 3.72 5.07
C THR A 227 12.58 2.88 6.26
N LEU A 228 12.38 1.59 6.02
CA LEU A 228 12.31 0.60 7.10
C LEU A 228 13.72 0.33 7.61
N SER A 229 13.85 -0.05 8.89
CA SER A 229 15.14 -0.48 9.44
C SER A 229 15.76 -1.55 8.52
N PRO A 230 17.09 -1.54 8.29
CA PRO A 230 17.74 -2.54 7.46
C PRO A 230 17.29 -3.97 7.81
N GLY A 231 16.92 -4.76 6.79
CA GLY A 231 16.39 -6.12 6.94
C GLY A 231 14.90 -6.23 7.28
N LYS A 232 14.17 -5.11 7.45
CA LYS A 232 12.70 -5.13 7.60
C LYS A 232 12.01 -4.71 6.30
N ASN A 233 11.09 -5.54 5.83
CA ASN A 233 10.28 -5.27 4.63
C ASN A 233 8.88 -4.72 4.96
N TYR A 234 8.51 -4.66 6.25
CA TYR A 234 7.28 -4.03 6.70
C TYR A 234 7.39 -3.40 8.11
N LYS A 235 6.41 -2.57 8.46
CA LYS A 235 6.16 -2.02 9.80
C LYS A 235 4.69 -2.26 10.18
N VAL A 236 4.46 -2.86 11.35
CA VAL A 236 3.11 -2.90 11.93
C VAL A 236 2.81 -1.52 12.52
N VAL A 237 1.76 -0.89 12.04
CA VAL A 237 1.39 0.49 12.44
C VAL A 237 0.14 0.53 13.32
N LEU A 238 -0.67 -0.53 13.30
CA LEU A 238 -1.84 -0.67 14.14
C LEU A 238 -2.18 -2.14 14.38
N ASP A 239 -2.58 -2.48 15.61
CA ASP A 239 -3.24 -3.75 15.94
C ASP A 239 -4.71 -3.46 16.23
N PHE A 240 -5.62 -4.01 15.41
CA PHE A 240 -7.05 -3.72 15.52
C PHE A 240 -7.68 -4.36 16.75
N LYS A 241 -7.05 -5.40 17.33
CA LYS A 241 -7.63 -6.30 18.34
C LYS A 241 -9.00 -6.88 17.95
N ALA A 242 -9.31 -6.85 16.66
CA ALA A 242 -10.56 -7.26 16.05
C ALA A 242 -10.28 -7.62 14.58
N HIS A 243 -11.29 -8.15 13.90
CA HIS A 243 -11.23 -8.47 12.49
C HIS A 243 -11.56 -7.23 11.64
N ALA A 244 -10.57 -6.77 10.88
CA ALA A 244 -10.77 -5.85 9.77
C ALA A 244 -11.06 -6.68 8.51
N THR A 245 -11.98 -6.22 7.66
CA THR A 245 -12.58 -7.02 6.58
C THR A 245 -12.34 -6.45 5.18
N SER A 246 -12.04 -5.16 5.08
CA SER A 246 -11.72 -4.51 3.82
C SER A 246 -11.07 -3.14 4.09
N LEU A 247 -10.34 -2.61 3.12
CA LEU A 247 -9.72 -1.30 3.20
C LEU A 247 -9.64 -0.64 1.82
N PHE A 248 -9.52 0.69 1.80
CA PHE A 248 -8.99 1.43 0.67
C PHE A 248 -8.26 2.69 1.14
N LEU A 249 -7.38 3.21 0.30
CA LEU A 249 -6.71 4.49 0.49
C LEU A 249 -7.26 5.53 -0.50
N LYS A 250 -7.88 6.61 -0.01
CA LYS A 250 -8.32 7.74 -0.85
C LYS A 250 -8.53 8.98 0.02
N ASN A 251 -8.36 10.14 -0.57
CA ASN A 251 -8.79 11.40 0.02
C ASN A 251 -10.32 11.46 0.16
N LEU A 252 -10.80 11.48 1.41
CA LEU A 252 -12.21 11.45 1.79
C LEU A 252 -12.73 12.77 2.33
N ASP A 253 -11.85 13.75 2.57
CA ASP A 253 -12.23 15.08 3.03
C ASP A 253 -11.63 16.18 2.14
N SER A 254 -11.47 17.39 2.66
CA SER A 254 -10.91 18.52 1.92
C SER A 254 -9.41 18.73 2.17
N THR A 255 -8.78 17.87 2.98
CA THR A 255 -7.33 17.87 3.18
C THR A 255 -6.66 17.19 2.01
N PRO A 256 -5.41 17.49 1.65
CA PRO A 256 -4.77 16.85 0.50
C PRO A 256 -4.29 15.43 0.80
N GLU A 257 -4.12 15.05 2.07
CA GLU A 257 -3.62 13.74 2.44
C GLU A 257 -4.65 12.65 2.18
N PRO A 258 -4.24 11.45 1.72
CA PRO A 258 -5.16 10.34 1.60
C PRO A 258 -5.56 9.79 2.98
N GLU A 259 -6.85 9.54 3.17
CA GLU A 259 -7.37 8.76 4.28
C GLU A 259 -7.37 7.28 3.97
N LEU A 260 -7.03 6.48 4.98
CA LEU A 260 -7.24 5.05 4.99
C LEU A 260 -8.61 4.77 5.64
N LEU A 261 -9.55 4.26 4.85
CA LEU A 261 -10.80 3.73 5.38
C LEU A 261 -10.67 2.21 5.55
N VAL A 262 -11.03 1.73 6.73
CA VAL A 262 -11.04 0.30 7.07
C VAL A 262 -12.43 -0.07 7.57
N THR A 263 -13.02 -1.10 7.02
CA THR A 263 -14.20 -1.75 7.61
C THR A 263 -13.75 -2.86 8.54
N THR A 264 -14.41 -2.95 9.69
CA THR A 264 -14.42 -4.17 10.50
C THR A 264 -15.78 -4.83 10.34
N GLU A 265 -15.99 -5.97 10.98
CA GLU A 265 -17.28 -6.67 10.97
C GLU A 265 -18.46 -5.77 11.40
N ASN A 266 -18.19 -4.77 12.26
CA ASN A 266 -19.23 -4.01 12.96
C ASN A 266 -19.03 -2.48 13.01
N ASP A 267 -17.94 -1.95 12.44
CA ASP A 267 -17.70 -0.52 12.38
C ASP A 267 -16.89 -0.10 11.15
N VAL A 268 -16.95 1.18 10.83
CA VAL A 268 -16.12 1.83 9.81
C VAL A 268 -15.15 2.76 10.52
N ARG A 269 -13.86 2.65 10.21
CA ARG A 269 -12.80 3.43 10.82
C ARG A 269 -12.07 4.20 9.73
N VAL A 270 -11.77 5.46 10.00
CA VAL A 270 -11.03 6.33 9.09
C VAL A 270 -9.77 6.79 9.80
N TYR A 271 -8.63 6.64 9.13
CA TYR A 271 -7.32 7.01 9.64
C TYR A 271 -6.64 7.96 8.67
N ARG A 272 -5.91 8.94 9.21
CA ARG A 272 -4.92 9.70 8.45
C ARG A 272 -3.60 8.94 8.47
N LEU A 273 -3.03 8.70 7.31
CA LEU A 273 -1.66 8.22 7.20
C LEU A 273 -0.72 9.40 7.45
N ILE A 274 0.26 9.24 8.35
CA ILE A 274 1.26 10.26 8.65
C ILE A 274 2.54 9.85 7.91
N PRO A 275 2.87 10.50 6.77
CA PRO A 275 4.01 10.11 5.94
C PRO A 275 5.31 10.03 6.74
N ASN A 276 5.56 11.02 7.59
CA ASN A 276 6.87 11.23 8.22
C ASN A 276 7.22 10.14 9.24
N THR A 277 6.21 9.59 9.89
CA THR A 277 6.39 8.59 10.95
C THR A 277 5.97 7.21 10.51
N LEU A 278 5.43 7.07 9.29
CA LEU A 278 4.81 5.84 8.80
C LEU A 278 3.90 5.25 9.88
N THR A 279 2.99 6.08 10.39
CA THR A 279 2.00 5.72 11.40
C THR A 279 0.63 6.19 10.96
N VAL A 280 -0.41 5.76 11.67
CA VAL A 280 -1.79 6.15 11.41
C VAL A 280 -2.41 6.86 12.60
N LYS A 281 -3.18 7.91 12.34
CA LYS A 281 -3.98 8.62 13.34
C LYS A 281 -5.46 8.42 13.03
N LYS A 282 -6.21 7.83 13.97
CA LYS A 282 -7.66 7.66 13.81
C LYS A 282 -8.34 9.03 13.79
N ILE A 283 -9.13 9.28 12.75
CA ILE A 283 -9.93 10.50 12.57
C ILE A 283 -11.38 10.23 12.98
N TYR A 284 -11.98 9.17 12.43
CA TYR A 284 -13.38 8.85 12.64
C TYR A 284 -13.60 7.38 12.99
N ARG A 285 -14.71 7.13 13.70
CA ARG A 285 -15.28 5.80 13.91
C ARG A 285 -16.79 5.90 13.78
N PHE A 286 -17.36 5.14 12.86
CA PHE A 286 -18.79 5.05 12.66
C PHE A 286 -19.28 3.64 13.02
N LYS A 287 -20.43 3.53 13.67
CA LYS A 287 -21.11 2.24 13.85
C LYS A 287 -21.46 1.65 12.48
N ASN A 288 -21.62 0.34 12.39
CA ASN A 288 -22.09 -0.34 11.18
C ASN A 288 -23.34 0.36 10.61
N PRO A 289 -23.25 0.97 9.41
CA PRO A 289 -24.38 1.69 8.80
C PRO A 289 -25.46 0.74 8.26
N LEU A 290 -25.14 -0.56 8.13
CA LEU A 290 -25.98 -1.63 7.62
C LEU A 290 -26.28 -2.59 8.77
N ARG A 291 -27.08 -2.15 9.74
CA ARG A 291 -27.33 -2.88 11.01
C ARG A 291 -27.70 -4.34 10.78
N GLY A 292 -27.09 -5.23 11.57
CA GLY A 292 -27.33 -6.68 11.52
C GLY A 292 -26.60 -7.41 10.39
N SER A 293 -25.80 -6.70 9.58
CA SER A 293 -24.97 -7.30 8.54
C SER A 293 -23.51 -7.44 8.98
N TYR A 294 -22.80 -8.35 8.32
CA TYR A 294 -21.36 -8.45 8.34
C TYR A 294 -20.78 -7.57 7.21
N LEU A 295 -20.01 -6.53 7.54
CA LEU A 295 -19.39 -5.66 6.53
C LEU A 295 -18.19 -6.36 5.90
N PHE A 296 -18.16 -6.44 4.57
CA PHE A 296 -17.20 -7.32 3.90
C PHE A 296 -16.50 -6.73 2.68
N HIS A 297 -16.99 -5.60 2.17
CA HIS A 297 -16.37 -4.90 1.07
C HIS A 297 -16.54 -3.39 1.23
N THR A 298 -15.50 -2.65 0.87
CA THR A 298 -15.56 -1.22 0.68
C THR A 298 -14.73 -0.81 -0.56
N CYS A 299 -15.17 0.22 -1.27
CA CYS A 299 -14.36 0.83 -2.32
C CYS A 299 -14.65 2.32 -2.49
N PRO A 300 -13.65 3.10 -2.91
CA PRO A 300 -13.86 4.51 -3.20
C PRO A 300 -14.47 4.70 -4.58
N VAL A 301 -15.29 5.74 -4.75
CA VAL A 301 -15.83 6.19 -6.05
C VAL A 301 -16.03 7.70 -6.05
N THR A 302 -15.95 8.32 -7.22
CA THR A 302 -16.34 9.72 -7.42
C THR A 302 -17.66 9.74 -8.17
N VAL A 303 -18.71 10.27 -7.56
CA VAL A 303 -20.06 10.33 -8.17
C VAL A 303 -20.47 11.78 -8.30
N ASN A 304 -20.75 12.22 -9.54
CA ASN A 304 -21.09 13.62 -9.86
C ASN A 304 -20.07 14.63 -9.29
N GLY A 305 -18.78 14.31 -9.38
CA GLY A 305 -17.69 15.14 -8.85
C GLY A 305 -17.51 15.11 -7.33
N GLN A 306 -18.35 14.37 -6.59
CA GLN A 306 -18.23 14.24 -5.14
C GLN A 306 -17.50 12.94 -4.76
N SER A 307 -16.55 13.02 -3.83
CA SER A 307 -15.91 11.85 -3.22
C SER A 307 -16.90 11.06 -2.35
N ALA A 308 -17.03 9.78 -2.64
CA ALA A 308 -17.92 8.84 -1.97
C ALA A 308 -17.27 7.46 -1.90
N PHE A 309 -17.94 6.52 -1.23
CA PHE A 309 -17.49 5.14 -1.14
C PHE A 309 -18.67 4.20 -0.93
N VAL A 310 -18.52 2.98 -1.43
CA VAL A 310 -19.46 1.88 -1.25
C VAL A 310 -19.12 1.13 0.03
N ILE A 311 -20.14 0.66 0.74
CA ILE A 311 -20.01 -0.37 1.77
C ILE A 311 -21.03 -1.47 1.48
N ASP A 312 -20.56 -2.72 1.45
CA ASP A 312 -21.43 -3.91 1.35
C ASP A 312 -21.56 -4.64 2.70
N GLY A 313 -22.79 -5.01 3.03
CA GLY A 313 -23.14 -5.79 4.22
C GLY A 313 -23.86 -7.08 3.84
N PHE A 314 -23.42 -8.20 4.39
CA PHE A 314 -24.01 -9.53 4.18
C PHE A 314 -24.85 -9.97 5.38
N PHE A 315 -26.06 -10.47 5.12
CA PHE A 315 -26.97 -11.03 6.14
C PHE A 315 -26.95 -12.56 6.03
N GLN A 316 -26.26 -13.20 6.97
CA GLN A 316 -26.00 -14.65 6.98
C GLN A 316 -27.29 -15.47 6.98
N ASN A 317 -28.27 -15.09 7.82
CA ASN A 317 -29.51 -15.85 8.01
C ASN A 317 -30.39 -15.93 6.76
N SER A 318 -30.32 -14.93 5.88
CA SER A 318 -31.17 -14.84 4.69
C SER A 318 -30.40 -14.98 3.37
N LYS A 319 -29.07 -15.18 3.44
CA LYS A 319 -28.19 -15.14 2.28
C LYS A 319 -28.52 -13.94 1.37
N SER A 320 -28.55 -12.76 1.97
CA SER A 320 -28.87 -11.51 1.27
C SER A 320 -27.82 -10.44 1.54
N VAL A 321 -27.83 -9.41 0.71
CA VAL A 321 -26.93 -8.26 0.86
C VAL A 321 -27.71 -6.98 0.89
N ARG A 322 -27.18 -6.01 1.61
CA ARG A 322 -27.55 -4.61 1.48
C ARG A 322 -26.26 -3.84 1.28
N SER A 323 -26.29 -2.92 0.34
CA SER A 323 -25.15 -2.10 0.00
C SER A 323 -25.55 -0.64 0.00
N GLY A 324 -24.61 0.23 0.33
CA GLY A 324 -24.86 1.66 0.40
C GLY A 324 -23.71 2.47 -0.19
N LEU A 325 -24.06 3.59 -0.80
CA LEU A 325 -23.12 4.65 -1.14
C LEU A 325 -23.10 5.66 0.00
N PHE A 326 -21.91 5.99 0.49
CA PHE A 326 -21.71 6.87 1.63
C PHE A 326 -20.69 7.96 1.30
N THR A 327 -20.75 9.04 2.08
CA THR A 327 -19.79 10.13 2.08
C THR A 327 -19.61 10.61 3.52
N ILE A 328 -18.57 11.39 3.79
CA ILE A 328 -18.38 12.02 5.10
C ILE A 328 -18.65 13.50 4.94
N LYS A 329 -19.66 14.02 5.65
CA LYS A 329 -19.98 15.45 5.70
C LYS A 329 -19.96 15.91 7.13
N GLN A 330 -19.13 16.92 7.43
CA GLN A 330 -19.00 17.50 8.78
C GLN A 330 -18.75 16.42 9.85
N GLY A 331 -17.87 15.47 9.55
CA GLY A 331 -17.52 14.36 10.46
C GLY A 331 -18.64 13.32 10.67
N LYS A 332 -19.73 13.36 9.90
CA LYS A 332 -20.81 12.37 9.94
C LYS A 332 -20.83 11.53 8.66
N LEU A 333 -21.10 10.23 8.83
CA LEU A 333 -21.33 9.32 7.72
C LEU A 333 -22.74 9.55 7.15
N VAL A 334 -22.84 10.00 5.90
CA VAL A 334 -24.10 10.32 5.23
C VAL A 334 -24.32 9.32 4.10
N LYS A 335 -25.48 8.64 4.10
CA LYS A 335 -25.90 7.73 3.03
C LYS A 335 -26.42 8.54 1.84
N LEU A 336 -25.90 8.26 0.65
CA LEU A 336 -26.28 8.88 -0.61
C LEU A 336 -27.20 7.99 -1.44
N ALA A 337 -27.00 6.67 -1.39
CA ALA A 337 -27.83 5.69 -2.12
C ALA A 337 -27.78 4.32 -1.45
N GLU A 338 -28.69 3.42 -1.82
CA GLU A 338 -28.68 2.02 -1.41
C GLU A 338 -29.08 1.06 -2.53
N SER A 339 -28.71 -0.21 -2.38
CA SER A 339 -29.01 -1.30 -3.30
C SER A 339 -29.05 -2.65 -2.57
N ASP A 340 -29.76 -3.63 -3.16
CA ASP A 340 -29.73 -5.04 -2.76
C ASP A 340 -28.79 -5.87 -3.68
N LEU A 341 -27.88 -5.19 -4.38
CA LEU A 341 -26.81 -5.79 -5.19
C LEU A 341 -25.50 -5.68 -4.43
N ILE A 342 -24.60 -6.63 -4.64
CA ILE A 342 -23.20 -6.53 -4.21
C ILE A 342 -22.53 -5.48 -5.09
N LEU A 343 -21.86 -4.49 -4.52
CA LEU A 343 -21.37 -3.33 -5.27
C LEU A 343 -19.85 -3.31 -5.34
N SER A 344 -19.30 -2.80 -6.44
CA SER A 344 -17.90 -2.39 -6.48
C SER A 344 -17.71 -1.21 -7.43
N CYS A 345 -16.57 -0.55 -7.28
CA CYS A 345 -16.25 0.71 -7.91
C CYS A 345 -15.15 0.49 -8.94
N PHE A 346 -15.33 1.00 -10.15
CA PHE A 346 -14.42 0.76 -11.28
C PHE A 346 -13.99 2.09 -11.87
N ASP A 347 -12.75 2.14 -12.33
CA ASP A 347 -12.23 3.17 -13.20
C ASP A 347 -12.44 2.70 -14.65
N GLU A 348 -13.46 3.23 -15.32
CA GLU A 348 -13.71 2.87 -16.72
C GLU A 348 -12.90 3.70 -17.71
N ASN A 349 -12.40 4.87 -17.29
CA ASN A 349 -11.72 5.80 -18.16
C ASN A 349 -10.18 5.70 -18.05
N GLY A 350 -9.66 4.92 -17.11
CA GLY A 350 -8.23 4.69 -16.87
C GLY A 350 -7.49 5.94 -16.38
N ASP A 351 -8.20 6.88 -15.72
CA ASP A 351 -7.58 8.07 -15.18
C ASP A 351 -7.02 7.86 -13.76
N GLY A 352 -7.19 6.65 -13.20
CA GLY A 352 -6.88 6.15 -11.86
C GLY A 352 -7.93 6.51 -10.79
N VAL A 353 -9.10 7.01 -11.18
CA VAL A 353 -10.20 7.35 -10.28
C VAL A 353 -11.40 6.49 -10.61
N ASN A 354 -11.83 5.67 -9.65
CA ASN A 354 -13.10 4.97 -9.80
C ASN A 354 -14.26 5.98 -9.98
N ASP A 355 -14.92 5.95 -11.12
CA ASP A 355 -15.99 6.87 -11.52
C ASP A 355 -17.33 6.15 -11.72
N THR A 356 -17.31 4.82 -11.78
CA THR A 356 -18.46 3.99 -12.07
C THR A 356 -18.71 2.97 -10.96
N VAL A 357 -19.98 2.70 -10.65
CA VAL A 357 -20.37 1.63 -9.73
C VAL A 357 -20.99 0.49 -10.54
N TRP A 358 -20.51 -0.73 -10.36
CA TRP A 358 -21.18 -1.93 -10.85
C TRP A 358 -21.86 -2.66 -9.70
N GLY A 359 -22.98 -3.30 -10.00
CA GLY A 359 -23.71 -4.14 -9.06
C GLY A 359 -23.89 -5.56 -9.58
N GLN A 360 -23.70 -6.56 -8.72
CA GLN A 360 -23.90 -7.97 -9.03
C GLN A 360 -24.97 -8.57 -8.13
N LYS A 361 -25.88 -9.35 -8.71
CA LYS A 361 -26.95 -9.99 -7.94
C LYS A 361 -26.40 -11.20 -7.17
N VAL A 362 -26.87 -11.37 -5.93
CA VAL A 362 -26.66 -12.60 -5.15
C VAL A 362 -27.22 -13.82 -5.91
N SER A 363 -26.45 -14.90 -5.95
CA SER A 363 -26.83 -16.12 -6.63
C SER A 363 -27.95 -16.86 -5.90
N ARG A 364 -28.89 -17.38 -6.69
CA ARG A 364 -29.92 -18.31 -6.20
C ARG A 364 -29.39 -19.74 -6.04
N ILE A 365 -28.23 -20.05 -6.63
CA ILE A 365 -27.58 -21.35 -6.47
C ILE A 365 -27.05 -21.41 -5.03
N SER A 366 -27.41 -22.46 -4.30
CA SER A 366 -27.19 -22.63 -2.86
C SER A 366 -25.74 -22.40 -2.42
N ASP A 367 -24.79 -22.95 -3.17
CA ASP A 367 -23.35 -22.96 -2.87
C ASP A 367 -22.58 -21.75 -3.42
N LYS A 368 -23.23 -20.82 -4.12
CA LYS A 368 -22.59 -19.64 -4.72
C LYS A 368 -23.12 -18.34 -4.14
N LEU A 369 -22.24 -17.37 -3.92
CA LEU A 369 -22.64 -16.02 -3.53
C LEU A 369 -22.95 -15.14 -4.75
N PHE A 370 -22.15 -15.22 -5.82
CA PHE A 370 -22.22 -14.33 -6.98
C PHE A 370 -22.95 -14.95 -8.18
N SER A 371 -23.86 -14.21 -8.81
CA SER A 371 -24.53 -14.63 -10.06
C SER A 371 -23.87 -14.05 -11.31
N LYS A 372 -24.16 -14.58 -12.51
CA LYS A 372 -23.69 -14.01 -13.80
C LYS A 372 -24.38 -12.68 -14.20
N LYS A 373 -25.20 -12.07 -13.33
CA LYS A 373 -25.95 -10.85 -13.65
C LYS A 373 -25.28 -9.64 -12.99
N VAL A 374 -24.57 -8.86 -13.81
CA VAL A 374 -23.85 -7.63 -13.44
C VAL A 374 -24.42 -6.44 -14.22
N TRP A 375 -24.53 -5.29 -13.58
CA TRP A 375 -25.02 -4.05 -14.18
C TRP A 375 -24.14 -2.86 -13.83
N LYS A 376 -24.01 -1.91 -14.77
CA LYS A 376 -23.57 -0.55 -14.46
C LYS A 376 -24.70 0.19 -13.77
N LEU A 377 -24.38 0.93 -12.72
CA LEU A 377 -25.35 1.64 -11.89
C LEU A 377 -25.08 3.14 -11.90
N LYS A 378 -26.15 3.92 -11.80
CA LYS A 378 -26.10 5.36 -11.55
C LYS A 378 -26.97 5.70 -10.35
N VAL A 379 -26.57 6.74 -9.61
CA VAL A 379 -27.37 7.27 -8.52
C VAL A 379 -28.44 8.20 -9.07
N GLN A 380 -29.70 7.93 -8.73
CA GLN A 380 -30.85 8.77 -9.03
C GLN A 380 -31.83 8.73 -7.86
N ASN A 381 -32.24 9.91 -7.38
CA ASN A 381 -33.20 10.05 -6.27
C ASN A 381 -32.87 9.21 -5.02
N GLY A 382 -31.59 9.17 -4.64
CA GLY A 382 -31.13 8.42 -3.47
C GLY A 382 -31.13 6.90 -3.64
N ARG A 383 -31.21 6.38 -4.87
CA ARG A 383 -31.18 4.95 -5.19
C ARG A 383 -30.23 4.66 -6.34
N PHE A 384 -29.75 3.42 -6.41
CA PHE A 384 -29.04 2.94 -7.59
C PHE A 384 -30.03 2.45 -8.66
N VAL A 385 -29.90 2.99 -9.87
CA VAL A 385 -30.67 2.57 -11.05
C VAL A 385 -29.73 1.85 -12.01
N LYS A 386 -30.21 0.72 -12.57
CA LYS A 386 -29.46 -0.07 -13.56
C LYS A 386 -29.48 0.65 -14.90
N ILE A 387 -28.31 0.99 -15.42
CA ILE A 387 -28.16 1.66 -16.72
C ILE A 387 -28.07 0.62 -17.84
N SER A 388 -27.12 -0.30 -17.69
CA SER A 388 -26.81 -1.30 -18.71
C SER A 388 -26.29 -2.57 -18.06
N ARG A 389 -26.43 -3.70 -18.77
CA ARG A 389 -25.87 -4.98 -18.35
C ARG A 389 -24.40 -5.06 -18.76
N VAL A 390 -23.56 -5.57 -17.86
CA VAL A 390 -22.15 -5.85 -18.15
C VAL A 390 -21.99 -7.33 -18.45
N ASN A 391 -21.39 -7.65 -19.59
CA ASN A 391 -21.02 -9.02 -19.93
C ASN A 391 -19.67 -9.34 -19.28
N VAL A 392 -19.68 -10.31 -18.37
CA VAL A 392 -18.51 -10.72 -17.60
C VAL A 392 -18.20 -12.20 -17.82
N PRO A 393 -16.93 -12.63 -17.66
CA PRO A 393 -16.57 -14.04 -17.74
C PRO A 393 -17.30 -14.91 -16.72
N GLU A 394 -17.23 -16.22 -16.92
CA GLU A 394 -17.69 -17.17 -15.91
C GLU A 394 -16.86 -17.05 -14.62
N GLY A 395 -17.55 -17.17 -13.48
CA GLY A 395 -16.92 -17.09 -12.16
C GLY A 395 -16.55 -15.68 -11.71
N PHE A 396 -16.88 -14.63 -12.49
CA PHE A 396 -16.62 -13.23 -12.15
C PHE A 396 -17.26 -12.81 -10.82
N GLN A 397 -16.51 -12.04 -10.04
CA GLN A 397 -16.90 -11.50 -8.74
C GLN A 397 -16.62 -10.00 -8.72
N VAL A 398 -17.66 -9.18 -8.57
CA VAL A 398 -17.56 -7.71 -8.69
C VAL A 398 -16.65 -7.11 -7.63
N THR A 399 -16.62 -7.68 -6.43
CA THR A 399 -15.79 -7.24 -5.29
C THR A 399 -14.30 -7.52 -5.48
N SER A 400 -13.99 -8.45 -6.37
CA SER A 400 -12.67 -9.06 -6.56
C SER A 400 -12.10 -8.76 -7.95
N ALA A 401 -12.66 -7.74 -8.61
CA ALA A 401 -12.36 -7.39 -9.98
C ALA A 401 -12.02 -5.91 -10.10
N GLN A 402 -11.17 -5.59 -11.07
CA GLN A 402 -10.90 -4.22 -11.47
C GLN A 402 -10.60 -4.14 -12.97
N LEU A 403 -10.93 -2.99 -13.57
CA LEU A 403 -10.59 -2.68 -14.95
C LEU A 403 -9.21 -2.06 -15.01
N PHE A 404 -8.46 -2.36 -16.06
CA PHE A 404 -7.19 -1.70 -16.34
C PHE A 404 -6.97 -1.58 -17.84
N LYS A 405 -6.11 -0.65 -18.24
CA LYS A 405 -5.74 -0.37 -19.63
C LYS A 405 -4.29 -0.77 -19.88
N ASN A 406 -4.08 -1.46 -20.97
CA ASN A 406 -2.75 -1.85 -21.42
C ASN A 406 -2.74 -1.86 -22.96
N HIS A 407 -1.78 -1.18 -23.56
CA HIS A 407 -1.66 -0.96 -25.01
C HIS A 407 -2.96 -0.49 -25.68
N GLY A 408 -3.63 0.49 -25.06
CA GLY A 408 -4.89 1.07 -25.55
C GLY A 408 -6.11 0.14 -25.48
N LYS A 409 -5.98 -1.06 -24.93
CA LYS A 409 -7.06 -2.02 -24.72
C LYS A 409 -7.46 -2.05 -23.26
N GLN A 410 -8.76 -2.25 -23.00
CA GLN A 410 -9.29 -2.42 -21.66
C GLN A 410 -9.43 -3.90 -21.31
N PHE A 411 -8.94 -4.27 -20.14
CA PHE A 411 -8.97 -5.60 -19.58
C PHE A 411 -9.66 -5.61 -18.21
N MET A 412 -10.04 -6.80 -17.75
CA MET A 412 -10.50 -7.08 -16.39
C MET A 412 -9.49 -8.00 -15.71
N ALA A 413 -8.93 -7.56 -14.59
CA ALA A 413 -8.20 -8.42 -13.67
C ALA A 413 -9.14 -8.86 -12.55
N TYR A 414 -9.28 -10.16 -12.30
CA TYR A 414 -10.21 -10.65 -11.29
C TYR A 414 -9.87 -12.04 -10.74
N TYR A 415 -10.32 -12.33 -9.52
CA TYR A 415 -10.35 -13.69 -8.99
C TYR A 415 -11.65 -14.40 -9.36
N ASP A 416 -11.55 -15.64 -9.87
CA ASP A 416 -12.73 -16.46 -10.14
C ASP A 416 -13.22 -17.23 -8.89
N LEU A 417 -14.33 -17.95 -9.01
CA LEU A 417 -14.92 -18.73 -7.91
C LEU A 417 -14.02 -19.87 -7.40
N ASN A 418 -12.98 -20.23 -8.14
CA ASN A 418 -11.98 -21.21 -7.75
C ASN A 418 -10.68 -20.53 -7.29
N TYR A 419 -10.71 -19.21 -7.08
CA TYR A 419 -9.60 -18.40 -6.59
C TYR A 419 -8.36 -18.37 -7.49
N TYR A 420 -8.55 -18.59 -8.79
CA TYR A 420 -7.52 -18.27 -9.78
C TYR A 420 -7.62 -16.80 -10.13
N PHE A 421 -6.47 -16.16 -10.33
CA PHE A 421 -6.42 -14.80 -10.85
C PHE A 421 -6.45 -14.87 -12.37
N ASN A 422 -7.29 -14.07 -13.00
CA ASN A 422 -7.54 -14.10 -14.44
C ASN A 422 -7.46 -12.68 -15.00
N VAL A 423 -7.03 -12.60 -16.26
CA VAL A 423 -7.15 -11.42 -17.10
C VAL A 423 -8.11 -11.75 -18.23
N ALA A 424 -9.12 -10.92 -18.42
CA ALA A 424 -10.09 -11.07 -19.48
C ALA A 424 -10.25 -9.81 -20.32
N GLN A 425 -10.50 -9.99 -21.60
CA GLN A 425 -10.95 -8.95 -22.51
C GLN A 425 -12.43 -9.22 -22.83
N GLY A 426 -13.33 -8.45 -22.19
CA GLY A 426 -14.75 -8.78 -22.20
C GLY A 426 -15.01 -10.14 -21.53
N THR A 427 -15.67 -11.06 -22.24
CA THR A 427 -15.94 -12.42 -21.71
C THR A 427 -14.82 -13.43 -21.98
N LYS A 428 -13.81 -13.07 -22.78
CA LYS A 428 -12.71 -13.97 -23.16
C LYS A 428 -11.58 -13.85 -22.15
N ILE A 429 -11.24 -14.95 -21.49
CA ILE A 429 -10.03 -15.04 -20.66
C ILE A 429 -8.82 -15.08 -21.59
N VAL A 430 -7.89 -14.15 -21.41
CA VAL A 430 -6.66 -14.03 -22.21
C VAL A 430 -5.43 -14.51 -21.44
N TRP A 431 -5.51 -14.54 -20.10
CA TRP A 431 -4.48 -15.10 -19.25
C TRP A 431 -5.10 -15.57 -17.93
N ARG A 432 -4.49 -16.59 -17.31
CA ARG A 432 -4.91 -17.16 -16.03
C ARG A 432 -3.67 -17.56 -15.24
N SER A 433 -3.72 -17.34 -13.93
CA SER A 433 -2.68 -17.77 -13.01
C SER A 433 -2.46 -19.30 -13.11
N PRO A 434 -1.21 -19.79 -13.20
CA PRO A 434 -0.94 -21.24 -13.23
C PRO A 434 -1.33 -21.97 -11.95
N ILE A 435 -1.49 -21.23 -10.85
CA ILE A 435 -1.85 -21.76 -9.54
C ILE A 435 -3.00 -20.96 -8.92
N GLN A 436 -3.69 -21.59 -7.98
CA GLN A 436 -4.65 -20.91 -7.12
C GLN A 436 -3.89 -19.99 -6.16
N ILE A 437 -4.19 -18.70 -6.23
CA ILE A 437 -3.48 -17.66 -5.44
C ILE A 437 -4.42 -16.71 -4.70
N GLY A 438 -5.71 -16.78 -5.02
CA GLY A 438 -6.75 -16.03 -4.32
C GLY A 438 -7.22 -16.75 -3.05
N ALA A 439 -8.03 -15.99 -2.30
CA ALA A 439 -8.58 -16.20 -0.96
C ALA A 439 -7.86 -15.33 0.09
N SER A 440 -8.65 -14.72 0.96
CA SER A 440 -8.20 -14.00 2.16
C SER A 440 -8.68 -14.73 3.43
N PRO A 441 -8.17 -14.36 4.61
CA PRO A 441 -8.66 -14.90 5.88
C PRO A 441 -10.13 -14.57 6.19
N ASN A 442 -10.76 -13.66 5.44
CA ASN A 442 -12.16 -13.30 5.59
C ASN A 442 -13.07 -14.18 4.75
N SER A 443 -14.06 -14.74 5.44
CA SER A 443 -15.06 -15.60 4.84
C SER A 443 -16.46 -15.19 5.24
N LEU A 444 -17.35 -15.18 4.26
CA LEU A 444 -18.80 -15.17 4.47
C LEU A 444 -19.27 -16.61 4.62
N TYR A 445 -20.22 -16.84 5.52
CA TYR A 445 -20.84 -18.15 5.65
C TYR A 445 -22.36 -18.03 5.78
N TRP A 446 -23.05 -19.04 5.27
CA TRP A 446 -24.50 -19.19 5.40
C TRP A 446 -24.86 -20.67 5.44
N TYR A 447 -26.06 -20.97 5.91
CA TYR A 447 -26.58 -22.33 5.92
C TYR A 447 -27.43 -22.58 4.67
N SER A 448 -27.23 -23.75 4.05
CA SER A 448 -28.05 -24.24 2.95
C SER A 448 -28.33 -25.71 3.16
N ASN A 449 -29.60 -26.08 3.38
CA ASN A 449 -30.01 -27.45 3.71
C ASN A 449 -29.14 -28.03 4.85
N ASP A 450 -29.03 -27.28 5.95
CA ASP A 450 -28.20 -27.58 7.14
C ASP A 450 -26.69 -27.74 6.91
N MET A 451 -26.22 -27.54 5.67
CA MET A 451 -24.79 -27.47 5.36
C MET A 451 -24.30 -26.02 5.46
N MET A 452 -23.24 -25.81 6.23
CA MET A 452 -22.52 -24.54 6.26
C MET A 452 -21.73 -24.38 4.95
N VAL A 453 -22.06 -23.34 4.19
CA VAL A 453 -21.31 -22.92 3.02
C VAL A 453 -20.42 -21.76 3.41
N SER A 454 -19.12 -21.86 3.14
CA SER A 454 -18.15 -20.79 3.35
C SER A 454 -17.64 -20.26 2.01
N TYR A 455 -17.58 -18.94 1.89
CA TYR A 455 -17.06 -18.23 0.73
C TYR A 455 -15.99 -17.25 1.18
N TYR A 456 -14.76 -17.41 0.68
CA TYR A 456 -13.65 -16.55 1.06
C TYR A 456 -13.62 -15.33 0.14
N ILE A 457 -13.49 -14.15 0.73
CA ILE A 457 -13.34 -12.92 -0.03
C ILE A 457 -11.89 -12.84 -0.50
N THR A 458 -11.66 -12.22 -1.65
CA THR A 458 -10.30 -12.00 -2.15
C THR A 458 -9.98 -10.50 -2.12
N PRO A 459 -8.74 -10.11 -1.78
CA PRO A 459 -8.33 -8.72 -1.86
C PRO A 459 -8.54 -8.17 -3.28
N LYS A 460 -9.10 -6.97 -3.38
CA LYS A 460 -9.39 -6.35 -4.67
C LYS A 460 -8.06 -6.03 -5.38
N PRO A 461 -7.89 -6.37 -6.68
CA PRO A 461 -6.73 -5.96 -7.45
C PRO A 461 -6.67 -4.44 -7.66
N GLU A 462 -5.48 -3.87 -7.71
CA GLU A 462 -5.24 -2.43 -7.88
C GLU A 462 -4.35 -2.16 -9.10
N PRO A 463 -4.93 -1.67 -10.21
CA PRO A 463 -4.19 -1.17 -11.35
C PRO A 463 -3.41 0.08 -10.97
N THR A 464 -2.20 0.21 -11.52
CA THR A 464 -1.34 1.38 -11.36
C THR A 464 -0.40 1.42 -12.55
N ASP A 465 -0.26 2.57 -13.19
CA ASP A 465 0.82 2.85 -14.13
C ASP A 465 2.09 3.16 -13.31
N VAL A 466 2.91 2.15 -13.09
CA VAL A 466 4.02 2.20 -12.13
C VAL A 466 5.19 2.99 -12.70
N ASP A 467 5.47 2.83 -13.99
CA ASP A 467 6.59 3.44 -14.70
C ASP A 467 6.21 4.69 -15.51
N GLY A 468 4.92 5.01 -15.62
CA GLY A 468 4.42 6.18 -16.31
C GLY A 468 4.45 6.05 -17.83
N ASP A 469 4.43 4.83 -18.38
CA ASP A 469 4.42 4.59 -19.82
C ASP A 469 3.00 4.64 -20.44
N GLY A 470 1.97 4.78 -19.60
CA GLY A 470 0.56 4.82 -19.99
C GLY A 470 -0.11 3.44 -20.10
N ASN A 471 0.61 2.38 -19.76
CA ASN A 471 0.09 1.04 -19.54
C ASN A 471 -0.01 0.81 -18.03
N GLU A 472 -1.09 0.16 -17.59
CA GLU A 472 -1.27 -0.15 -16.19
C GLU A 472 -0.77 -1.56 -15.89
N GLU A 473 0.11 -1.67 -14.90
CA GLU A 473 0.33 -2.90 -14.15
C GLU A 473 -0.83 -3.13 -13.19
N VAL A 474 -0.98 -4.37 -12.72
CA VAL A 474 -2.00 -4.70 -11.71
C VAL A 474 -1.35 -5.32 -10.49
N TYR A 475 -1.48 -4.67 -9.34
CA TYR A 475 -1.14 -5.28 -8.06
C TYR A 475 -2.23 -6.23 -7.59
N PHE A 476 -1.83 -7.41 -7.12
CA PHE A 476 -2.74 -8.41 -6.57
C PHE A 476 -2.05 -9.21 -5.47
N SER A 477 -2.83 -9.78 -4.55
CA SER A 477 -2.28 -10.52 -3.42
C SER A 477 -2.12 -12.00 -3.72
N GLN A 478 -1.12 -12.62 -3.11
CA GLN A 478 -1.00 -14.06 -2.98
C GLN A 478 -0.80 -14.43 -1.50
N ASN A 479 -1.71 -15.24 -0.98
CA ASN A 479 -1.60 -15.74 0.40
C ASN A 479 -1.02 -17.15 0.45
N LYS A 480 -0.17 -17.42 1.44
CA LYS A 480 0.39 -18.74 1.72
C LYS A 480 -0.55 -19.51 2.65
N ASN A 481 -1.11 -20.60 2.15
CA ASN A 481 -1.91 -21.52 2.95
C ASN A 481 -1.02 -22.21 4.01
N ALA A 482 -1.44 -22.18 5.27
CA ALA A 482 -0.69 -22.74 6.39
C ALA A 482 -0.84 -24.27 6.49
N VAL A 483 -2.00 -24.79 6.08
CA VAL A 483 -2.32 -26.22 6.18
C VAL A 483 -3.00 -26.69 4.90
N PRO A 484 -2.24 -26.89 3.81
CA PRO A 484 -2.82 -27.44 2.58
C PRO A 484 -3.32 -28.87 2.83
N GLY A 485 -4.61 -29.11 2.61
CA GLY A 485 -5.17 -30.47 2.46
C GLY A 485 -5.66 -31.20 3.71
N ILE A 486 -5.48 -30.68 4.95
CA ILE A 486 -5.93 -31.38 6.17
C ILE A 486 -7.43 -31.16 6.44
N LEU A 487 -7.94 -29.95 6.21
CA LEU A 487 -9.37 -29.65 6.35
C LEU A 487 -9.90 -29.12 5.02
N ARG A 488 -10.76 -29.90 4.36
CA ARG A 488 -11.45 -29.42 3.13
C ARG A 488 -12.26 -28.17 3.49
N ASN A 489 -12.08 -27.11 2.70
CA ASN A 489 -12.80 -25.82 2.80
C ASN A 489 -12.46 -24.91 3.99
N ILE A 490 -11.39 -25.18 4.74
CA ILE A 490 -10.86 -24.25 5.76
C ILE A 490 -9.51 -23.73 5.29
N TYR A 491 -9.48 -22.48 4.81
CA TYR A 491 -8.22 -21.81 4.51
C TYR A 491 -7.66 -21.17 5.78
N THR A 492 -6.48 -21.63 6.19
CA THR A 492 -5.67 -20.94 7.19
C THR A 492 -4.46 -20.35 6.49
N PHE A 493 -4.02 -19.17 6.88
CA PHE A 493 -2.94 -18.48 6.19
C PHE A 493 -1.82 -18.17 7.18
N ASP A 494 -0.58 -18.45 6.77
CA ASP A 494 0.63 -18.16 7.55
C ASP A 494 1.43 -17.01 6.94
N GLY A 495 0.99 -16.46 5.80
CA GLY A 495 1.64 -15.31 5.21
C GLY A 495 0.97 -14.84 3.94
N GLY A 496 1.55 -13.79 3.37
CA GLY A 496 1.16 -13.27 2.07
C GLY A 496 2.21 -12.34 1.48
N ARG A 497 2.07 -12.10 0.18
CA ARG A 497 2.84 -11.12 -0.58
C ARG A 497 1.94 -10.44 -1.60
N ILE A 498 2.35 -9.25 -2.04
CA ILE A 498 1.76 -8.56 -3.18
C ILE A 498 2.63 -8.86 -4.40
N LEU A 499 1.97 -9.19 -5.49
CA LEU A 499 2.53 -9.45 -6.80
C LEU A 499 2.11 -8.33 -7.75
N MET A 500 2.87 -8.13 -8.82
CA MET A 500 2.58 -7.19 -9.89
C MET A 500 2.41 -7.96 -11.19
N LEU A 501 1.28 -7.78 -11.85
CA LEU A 501 1.01 -8.28 -13.19
C LEU A 501 1.46 -7.23 -14.19
N TYR A 502 2.23 -7.61 -15.19
CA TYR A 502 2.67 -6.73 -16.28
C TYR A 502 2.48 -7.42 -17.64
N TYR A 503 2.57 -6.65 -18.72
CA TYR A 503 2.51 -7.17 -20.08
C TYR A 503 3.90 -7.17 -20.72
N GLY A 504 4.48 -8.36 -20.92
CA GLY A 504 5.80 -8.56 -21.52
C GLY A 504 5.75 -9.09 -22.95
N ALA A 505 6.91 -9.48 -23.49
CA ALA A 505 7.03 -9.98 -24.87
C ALA A 505 6.18 -11.24 -25.16
N GLY A 506 5.90 -12.06 -24.14
CA GLY A 506 5.09 -13.27 -24.24
C GLY A 506 3.60 -13.09 -23.87
N GLY A 507 3.17 -11.86 -23.59
CA GLY A 507 1.84 -11.56 -23.01
C GLY A 507 1.93 -11.25 -21.52
N PHE A 508 0.85 -11.52 -20.78
CA PHE A 508 0.80 -11.23 -19.35
C PHE A 508 1.71 -12.17 -18.55
N ASP A 509 2.49 -11.60 -17.65
CA ASP A 509 3.30 -12.29 -16.66
C ASP A 509 3.23 -11.55 -15.32
N TRP A 510 3.86 -12.09 -14.28
CA TRP A 510 3.90 -11.45 -12.97
C TRP A 510 5.30 -11.46 -12.36
N GLU A 511 5.47 -10.62 -11.34
CA GLU A 511 6.63 -10.65 -10.45
C GLU A 511 6.26 -10.24 -9.02
N GLU A 512 7.22 -10.32 -8.10
CA GLU A 512 7.02 -9.93 -6.71
C GLU A 512 7.09 -8.41 -6.53
N ALA A 513 5.97 -7.79 -6.14
CA ALA A 513 5.95 -6.38 -5.75
C ALA A 513 6.45 -6.16 -4.31
N THR A 514 6.40 -7.19 -3.47
CA THR A 514 6.85 -7.14 -2.07
C THR A 514 7.51 -8.45 -1.67
N SER A 515 8.48 -8.40 -0.75
CA SER A 515 8.95 -9.62 -0.10
C SER A 515 7.82 -10.29 0.70
N PRO A 516 7.78 -11.64 0.76
CA PRO A 516 6.79 -12.36 1.57
C PRO A 516 6.84 -11.99 3.05
N ILE A 517 5.67 -11.89 3.68
CA ILE A 517 5.50 -11.66 5.12
C ILE A 517 4.86 -12.89 5.73
N TYR A 518 5.53 -13.51 6.71
CA TYR A 518 5.07 -14.73 7.37
C TYR A 518 4.70 -14.50 8.84
N LYS A 519 4.01 -15.48 9.45
CA LYS A 519 3.63 -15.53 10.87
C LYS A 519 2.69 -14.41 11.33
N LEU A 520 2.09 -13.68 10.38
CA LEU A 520 1.13 -12.60 10.65
C LEU A 520 -0.27 -12.87 10.11
N GLY A 521 -0.50 -14.05 9.51
CA GLY A 521 -1.74 -14.36 8.82
C GLY A 521 -1.68 -14.05 7.32
N GLY A 522 -2.83 -14.04 6.66
CA GLY A 522 -2.95 -13.69 5.24
C GLY A 522 -3.28 -12.22 5.03
N ILE A 523 -3.00 -11.71 3.84
CA ILE A 523 -3.47 -10.40 3.35
C ILE A 523 -4.99 -10.47 3.21
N GLU A 524 -5.64 -9.58 3.93
CA GLU A 524 -7.09 -9.38 3.96
C GLU A 524 -7.54 -8.40 2.88
N ALA A 525 -6.83 -7.28 2.82
CA ALA A 525 -6.99 -6.22 1.85
C ALA A 525 -5.68 -5.42 1.81
N PHE A 526 -5.40 -4.76 0.70
CA PHE A 526 -4.24 -3.88 0.57
C PHE A 526 -4.58 -2.70 -0.33
N SER A 527 -3.75 -1.67 -0.27
CA SER A 527 -3.78 -0.56 -1.20
C SER A 527 -2.38 0.01 -1.40
N TYR A 528 -2.04 0.43 -2.62
CA TYR A 528 -0.78 1.09 -2.93
C TYR A 528 -0.89 2.60 -2.73
N SER A 529 0.12 3.19 -2.08
CA SER A 529 0.27 4.62 -1.89
C SER A 529 1.43 5.13 -2.75
N PRO A 530 1.16 5.70 -3.93
CA PRO A 530 2.21 6.30 -4.77
C PRO A 530 2.92 7.47 -4.06
N GLU A 531 2.25 8.15 -3.13
CA GLU A 531 2.87 9.27 -2.41
C GLU A 531 3.96 8.81 -1.44
N LEU A 532 3.81 7.62 -0.86
CA LEU A 532 4.79 7.04 0.06
C LEU A 532 5.72 6.02 -0.61
N ASP A 533 5.37 5.61 -1.82
CA ASP A 533 5.92 4.42 -2.46
C ASP A 533 5.84 3.21 -1.52
N ALA A 534 4.62 2.91 -1.07
CA ALA A 534 4.35 1.94 -0.01
C ALA A 534 3.03 1.21 -0.22
N PHE A 535 2.95 -0.05 0.19
CA PHE A 535 1.68 -0.72 0.35
C PHE A 535 1.16 -0.57 1.77
N VAL A 536 -0.14 -0.32 1.91
CA VAL A 536 -0.86 -0.36 3.17
C VAL A 536 -1.74 -1.60 3.15
N ALA A 537 -1.47 -2.56 4.03
CA ALA A 537 -2.15 -3.85 4.01
C ALA A 537 -2.69 -4.24 5.38
N VAL A 538 -3.86 -4.86 5.38
CA VAL A 538 -4.38 -5.56 6.55
C VAL A 538 -3.95 -7.02 6.46
N PHE A 539 -3.28 -7.50 7.50
CA PHE A 539 -2.97 -8.91 7.71
C PHE A 539 -3.87 -9.47 8.80
N THR A 540 -4.54 -10.58 8.53
CA THR A 540 -5.46 -11.22 9.47
C THR A 540 -4.97 -12.62 9.82
N SER A 541 -4.70 -12.84 11.10
CA SER A 541 -4.42 -14.18 11.64
C SER A 541 -5.73 -14.83 12.06
N VAL A 542 -5.98 -16.04 11.56
CA VAL A 542 -7.15 -16.87 11.91
C VAL A 542 -6.64 -18.18 12.51
N SER A 543 -7.28 -18.64 13.58
CA SER A 543 -7.08 -19.99 14.09
C SER A 543 -8.41 -20.60 14.49
N ILE A 544 -8.46 -21.93 14.56
CA ILE A 544 -9.66 -22.68 14.94
C ILE A 544 -10.17 -22.27 16.34
N PHE A 545 -9.26 -21.88 17.24
CA PHE A 545 -9.57 -21.60 18.65
C PHE A 545 -9.61 -20.11 19.00
N LYS A 546 -9.26 -19.21 18.07
CA LYS A 546 -9.18 -17.78 18.37
C LYS A 546 -9.91 -16.98 17.30
N PRO A 547 -10.69 -15.96 17.70
CA PRO A 547 -11.33 -15.08 16.74
C PRO A 547 -10.27 -14.39 15.86
N PRO A 548 -10.61 -14.05 14.60
CA PRO A 548 -9.69 -13.38 13.71
C PRO A 548 -9.15 -12.08 14.32
N ARG A 549 -7.86 -11.84 14.15
CA ARG A 549 -7.19 -10.62 14.60
C ARG A 549 -6.41 -10.01 13.47
N SER A 550 -6.69 -8.74 13.21
CA SER A 550 -6.09 -8.00 12.12
C SER A 550 -5.03 -7.01 12.60
N LYS A 551 -4.00 -6.83 11.78
CA LYS A 551 -2.96 -5.81 11.94
C LYS A 551 -2.86 -5.00 10.66
N LEU A 552 -2.67 -3.69 10.80
CA LEU A 552 -2.34 -2.81 9.69
C LEU A 552 -0.83 -2.73 9.55
N LEU A 553 -0.35 -2.96 8.34
CA LEU A 553 1.05 -2.90 7.98
C LEU A 553 1.27 -1.83 6.91
N ILE A 554 2.43 -1.17 7.00
CA ILE A 554 3.05 -0.48 5.87
C ILE A 554 4.17 -1.38 5.35
N ILE A 555 4.14 -1.73 4.07
CA ILE A 555 5.04 -2.68 3.43
C ILE A 555 5.83 -1.95 2.36
N LYS A 556 7.14 -2.14 2.37
CA LYS A 556 8.05 -1.58 1.38
C LYS A 556 7.93 -2.38 0.06
N PRO A 557 7.82 -1.72 -1.10
CA PRO A 557 7.97 -2.38 -2.38
C PRO A 557 9.34 -3.06 -2.49
N LYS A 558 9.42 -4.12 -3.28
CA LYS A 558 10.69 -4.75 -3.67
C LYS A 558 11.43 -3.80 -4.62
N GLU A 559 12.74 -3.63 -4.41
CA GLU A 559 13.61 -2.79 -5.26
C GLU A 559 13.97 -3.48 -6.57
#